data_AF-A0A3D2IAS4-F1
#
_entry.id   AF-A0A3D2IAS4-F1
#
_cell.length_a   1.000
_cell.length_b   1.000
_cell.length_c   1.000
_cell.angle_alpha   90.00
_cell.angle_beta   90.00
_cell.angle_gamma   90.00
#
_symmetry.space_group_name_H-M   'P 1'
#
loop_
_entity.id
_entity.type
_entity.pdbx_description
1 polymer ?
#
loop_
_entity_poly.entity_id
_entity_poly.type
_entity_poly.pdbx_seq_one_letter_code
_entity_poly.pdbx_strand_id
1 'polypeptide(L)'
;MSHLNPNQHFDVESWRDRQIAQRTKDALAARDAAFAEKHADTPLRELALYLARCARTLRHSPAPCEVDGGTFIEERFGSWDAALEMARLRPPAKEPKLKDTARYKREKAVQEPLFYEESARKKKAKRAKAAARHAAQQSRLEEKERLEQEKKEARDAAARQREVEKAAEAAEQEVSC
;
A
#
# COMPACT_ATOMS: atom_id res chain seq x y z
N MET A 1 -26.45 7.28 -23.95
CA MET A 1 -25.46 6.19 -23.96
C MET A 1 -24.08 6.83 -24.00
N SER A 2 -23.23 6.56 -23.02
CA SER A 2 -21.93 7.22 -22.86
C SER A 2 -20.96 6.72 -23.93
N HIS A 3 -20.55 7.60 -24.84
CA HIS A 3 -19.49 7.33 -25.81
C HIS A 3 -18.15 7.22 -25.08
N LEU A 4 -17.76 6.03 -24.59
CA LEU A 4 -16.38 5.80 -24.18
C LEU A 4 -15.50 5.79 -25.43
N ASN A 5 -14.64 6.80 -25.56
CA ASN A 5 -13.66 6.89 -26.62
C ASN A 5 -12.68 5.69 -26.53
N PRO A 6 -12.60 4.81 -27.56
CA PRO A 6 -11.75 3.61 -27.53
C PRO A 6 -10.24 3.92 -27.55
N ASN A 7 -9.86 5.18 -27.79
CA ASN A 7 -8.48 5.66 -27.81
C ASN A 7 -8.03 6.36 -26.51
N GLN A 8 -8.80 6.27 -25.41
CA GLN A 8 -8.31 6.74 -24.11
C GLN A 8 -7.27 5.78 -23.55
N HIS A 9 -6.01 6.01 -23.93
CA HIS A 9 -4.86 5.37 -23.30
C HIS A 9 -4.83 5.78 -21.82
N PHE A 10 -4.78 4.79 -20.92
CA PHE A 10 -4.63 5.05 -19.49
C PHE A 10 -3.23 5.62 -19.22
N ASP A 11 -3.19 6.91 -18.90
CA ASP A 11 -1.95 7.57 -18.50
C ASP A 11 -1.58 7.15 -17.08
N VAL A 12 -0.68 6.17 -17.02
CA VAL A 12 -0.15 5.60 -15.79
C VAL A 12 0.62 6.64 -14.97
N GLU A 13 1.33 7.57 -15.62
CA GLU A 13 2.14 8.59 -14.95
C GLU A 13 1.25 9.62 -14.28
N SER A 14 0.30 10.19 -15.02
CA SER A 14 -0.69 11.12 -14.47
C SER A 14 -1.52 10.48 -13.35
N TRP A 15 -1.86 9.19 -13.47
CA TRP A 15 -2.56 8.48 -12.41
C TRP A 15 -1.70 8.36 -11.14
N ARG A 16 -0.43 7.97 -11.27
CA ARG A 16 0.50 7.87 -10.13
C ARG A 16 0.70 9.21 -9.45
N ASP A 17 0.90 10.27 -10.22
CA ASP A 17 1.06 11.63 -9.68
C ASP A 17 -0.16 12.07 -8.89
N ARG A 18 -1.37 11.76 -9.37
CA ARG A 18 -2.61 12.02 -8.62
C ARG A 18 -2.68 11.21 -7.31
N GLN A 19 -2.26 9.95 -7.32
CA GLN A 19 -2.23 9.14 -6.10
C GLN A 19 -1.24 9.70 -5.08
N ILE A 20 -0.01 10.04 -5.49
CA ILE A 20 1.00 10.62 -4.60
C ILE A 20 0.51 11.98 -4.07
N ALA A 21 -0.08 12.82 -4.93
CA ALA A 21 -0.64 14.10 -4.51
C ALA A 21 -1.76 13.94 -3.48
N GLN A 22 -2.66 12.97 -3.66
CA GLN A 22 -3.72 12.70 -2.70
C GLN A 22 -3.16 12.23 -1.36
N ARG A 23 -2.25 11.24 -1.36
CA ARG A 23 -1.58 10.76 -0.15
C ARG A 23 -0.84 11.88 0.59
N THR A 24 -0.22 12.78 -0.16
CA THR A 24 0.45 13.97 0.41
C THR A 24 -0.54 14.86 1.13
N LYS A 25 -1.70 15.14 0.53
CA LYS A 25 -2.76 15.93 1.18
C LYS A 25 -3.30 15.24 2.43
N ASP A 26 -3.55 13.94 2.35
CA ASP A 26 -4.08 13.17 3.49
C ASP A 26 -3.08 13.14 4.66
N ALA A 27 -1.78 13.00 4.36
CA ALA A 27 -0.73 13.06 5.37
C ALA A 27 -0.63 14.44 6.03
N LEU A 28 -0.73 15.53 5.24
CA LEU A 28 -0.77 16.89 5.80
C LEU A 28 -2.02 17.11 6.66
N ALA A 29 -3.20 16.63 6.23
CA ALA A 29 -4.43 16.71 7.00
C ALA A 29 -4.32 15.94 8.33
N ALA A 30 -3.69 14.76 8.33
CA ALA A 30 -3.42 14.01 9.56
C ALA A 30 -2.47 14.77 10.51
N ARG A 31 -1.45 15.45 9.98
CA ARG A 31 -0.57 16.33 10.77
C ARG A 31 -1.33 17.52 11.34
N ASP A 32 -2.22 18.13 10.56
CA ASP A 32 -3.06 19.25 11.01
C ASP A 32 -4.01 18.82 12.12
N ALA A 33 -4.63 17.64 12.00
CA ALA A 33 -5.47 17.06 13.05
C ALA A 33 -4.67 16.76 14.33
N ALA A 34 -3.51 16.09 14.22
CA ALA A 34 -2.65 15.80 15.36
C ALA A 34 -2.12 17.07 16.04
N PHE A 35 -1.87 18.14 15.26
CA PHE A 35 -1.53 19.44 15.80
C PHE A 35 -2.69 20.01 16.62
N ALA A 36 -3.91 20.00 16.07
CA ALA A 36 -5.10 20.52 16.74
C ALA A 36 -5.37 19.78 18.06
N GLU A 37 -5.28 18.45 18.07
CA GLU A 37 -5.44 17.64 19.29
C GLU A 37 -4.40 18.01 20.35
N LYS A 38 -3.13 18.09 19.96
CA LYS A 38 -2.04 18.46 20.88
C LYS A 38 -2.19 19.88 21.44
N HIS A 39 -2.78 20.78 20.66
CA HIS A 39 -2.83 22.21 20.97
C HIS A 39 -4.21 22.72 21.39
N ALA A 40 -5.19 21.85 21.62
CA ALA A 40 -6.56 22.21 21.98
C ALA A 40 -6.62 23.20 23.16
N ASP A 41 -5.88 22.91 24.22
CA ASP A 41 -5.82 23.73 25.44
C ASP A 41 -4.63 24.71 25.46
N THR A 42 -3.89 24.81 24.36
CA THR A 42 -2.74 25.73 24.29
C THR A 42 -3.21 27.19 24.31
N PRO A 43 -2.63 28.04 25.18
CA PRO A 43 -2.97 29.46 25.21
C PRO A 43 -2.67 30.16 23.89
N LEU A 44 -3.51 31.13 23.50
CA LEU A 44 -3.35 31.89 22.24
C LEU A 44 -1.94 32.50 22.11
N ARG A 45 -1.37 33.00 23.22
CA ARG A 45 -0.01 33.55 23.22
C ARG A 45 1.05 32.54 22.74
N GLU A 46 0.93 31.27 23.09
CA GLU A 46 1.87 30.24 22.67
C GLU A 46 1.70 29.87 21.19
N LEU A 47 0.46 29.86 20.70
CA LEU A 47 0.17 29.70 19.27
C LEU A 47 0.75 30.85 18.44
N ALA A 48 0.66 32.09 18.94
CA ALA A 48 1.29 33.25 18.30
C ALA A 48 2.82 33.14 18.26
N LEU A 49 3.44 32.65 19.34
CA LEU A 49 4.89 32.37 19.37
C LEU A 49 5.29 31.26 18.39
N TYR A 50 4.43 30.26 18.20
CA TYR A 50 4.61 29.25 17.16
C TYR A 50 4.60 29.88 15.77
N LEU A 51 3.65 30.76 15.45
CA LEU A 51 3.64 31.50 14.18
C LEU A 51 4.90 32.34 13.98
N ALA A 52 5.36 33.03 15.02
CA ALA A 52 6.61 33.80 14.98
C ALA A 52 7.85 32.92 14.76
N ARG A 53 7.85 31.66 15.24
CA ARG A 53 8.90 30.67 14.89
C ARG A 53 8.79 30.24 13.43
N CYS A 54 7.60 29.92 12.96
CA CYS A 54 7.37 29.54 11.56
C CYS A 54 7.83 30.64 10.60
N ALA A 55 7.49 31.90 10.87
CA ALA A 55 7.89 33.04 10.05
C ALA A 55 9.41 33.20 9.95
N ARG A 56 10.14 32.98 11.05
CA ARG A 56 11.62 33.02 11.04
C ARG A 56 12.22 31.91 10.18
N THR A 57 11.66 30.71 10.25
CA THR A 57 12.10 29.58 9.43
C THR A 57 11.78 29.79 7.95
N LEU A 58 10.60 30.34 7.64
CA LEU A 58 10.15 30.59 6.28
C LEU A 58 10.80 31.84 5.65
N ARG A 59 11.26 32.79 6.48
CA ARG A 59 11.77 34.11 6.08
C ARG A 59 10.70 35.04 5.50
N HIS A 60 9.43 34.73 5.73
CA HIS A 60 8.25 35.53 5.42
C HIS A 60 7.12 35.21 6.40
N SER A 61 6.07 36.03 6.43
CA SER A 61 4.88 35.73 7.23
C SER A 61 4.12 34.53 6.65
N PRO A 62 3.83 33.49 7.45
CA PRO A 62 3.19 32.29 6.96
C PRO A 62 1.75 32.55 6.49
N ALA A 63 1.34 31.89 5.42
CA ALA A 63 -0.07 31.62 5.14
C ALA A 63 -0.57 30.40 5.93
N PRO A 64 -1.89 30.24 6.15
CA PRO A 64 -2.44 29.09 6.88
C PRO A 64 -1.98 27.74 6.31
N CYS A 65 -1.91 27.61 4.98
CA CYS A 65 -1.51 26.38 4.30
C CYS A 65 -0.02 26.01 4.45
N GLU A 66 0.81 26.92 4.94
CA GLU A 66 2.26 26.73 5.07
C GLU A 66 2.69 26.16 6.43
N VAL A 67 1.80 26.17 7.41
CA VAL A 67 2.08 25.70 8.77
C VAL A 67 1.20 24.52 9.14
N ASP A 68 1.68 23.70 10.08
CA ASP A 68 0.84 22.67 10.68
C ASP A 68 -0.20 23.34 11.60
N GLY A 69 -1.45 22.93 11.48
CA GLY A 69 -2.58 23.44 12.24
C GLY A 69 -3.09 24.81 11.80
N GLY A 70 -2.81 25.26 10.57
CA GLY A 70 -3.21 26.59 10.08
C GLY A 70 -4.69 26.92 10.30
N THR A 71 -5.58 26.02 9.86
CA THR A 71 -7.04 26.16 10.06
C THR A 71 -7.42 26.18 11.54
N PHE A 72 -6.84 25.29 12.35
CA PHE A 72 -7.08 25.27 13.79
C PHE A 72 -6.66 26.59 14.45
N ILE A 73 -5.49 27.13 14.10
CA ILE A 73 -5.01 28.41 14.65
C ILE A 73 -5.94 29.55 14.25
N GLU A 74 -6.35 29.60 12.98
CA GLU A 74 -7.32 30.58 12.50
C GLU A 74 -8.63 30.54 13.30
N GLU A 75 -9.20 29.34 13.51
CA GLU A 75 -10.41 29.15 14.33
C GLU A 75 -10.22 29.60 15.78
N ARG A 76 -9.06 29.31 16.39
CA ARG A 76 -8.76 29.70 17.79
C ARG A 76 -8.67 31.21 17.97
N PHE A 77 -8.17 31.93 16.97
CA PHE A 77 -8.05 33.40 16.98
C PHE A 77 -9.27 34.12 16.39
N GLY A 78 -10.16 33.39 15.71
CA GLY A 78 -11.31 33.94 14.97
C GLY A 78 -10.96 34.47 13.58
N SER A 79 -9.69 34.77 13.32
CA SER A 79 -9.16 35.05 11.98
C SER A 79 -7.65 34.83 11.92
N TRP A 80 -7.12 34.57 10.72
CA TRP A 80 -5.68 34.48 10.52
C TRP A 80 -4.97 35.81 10.78
N ASP A 81 -5.60 36.93 10.41
CA ASP A 81 -5.06 38.27 10.66
C ASP A 81 -4.89 38.55 12.16
N ALA A 82 -5.85 38.17 13.00
CA ALA A 82 -5.74 38.29 14.45
C ALA A 82 -4.58 37.44 15.02
N ALA A 83 -4.37 36.24 14.45
CA ALA A 83 -3.25 35.39 14.83
C ALA A 83 -1.90 36.02 14.46
N LEU A 84 -1.79 36.63 13.27
CA LEU A 84 -0.60 37.34 12.82
C LEU A 84 -0.34 38.62 13.63
N GLU A 85 -1.39 39.38 13.97
CA GLU A 85 -1.29 40.57 14.80
C GLU A 85 -0.71 40.23 16.18
N MET A 86 -1.26 39.20 16.84
CA MET A 86 -0.74 38.72 18.13
C MET A 86 0.71 38.22 18.01
N ALA A 87 1.08 37.63 16.87
CA ALA A 87 2.44 37.19 16.57
C ALA A 87 3.38 38.34 16.16
N ARG A 88 2.88 39.58 16.04
CA ARG A 88 3.60 40.77 15.55
C ARG A 88 4.16 40.57 14.13
N LEU A 89 3.40 39.89 13.29
CA LEU A 89 3.72 39.63 11.89
C LEU A 89 2.83 40.48 10.99
N ARG A 90 3.36 40.86 9.83
CA ARG A 90 2.54 41.53 8.79
C ARG A 90 1.78 40.48 7.99
N PRO A 91 0.55 40.74 7.54
CA PRO A 91 -0.16 39.84 6.62
C PRO A 91 0.67 39.52 5.37
N PRO A 92 0.66 38.27 4.87
CA PRO A 92 1.32 37.92 3.63
C PRO A 92 0.65 38.63 2.44
N ALA A 93 1.45 39.12 1.49
CA ALA A 93 0.92 39.81 0.31
C ALA A 93 0.14 38.88 -0.65
N LYS A 94 0.47 37.59 -0.64
CA LYS A 94 -0.17 36.56 -1.46
C LYS A 94 -0.16 35.24 -0.70
N GLU A 95 -1.26 34.52 -0.77
CA GLU A 95 -1.33 33.16 -0.25
C GLU A 95 -0.85 32.16 -1.32
N PRO A 96 0.21 31.38 -1.04
CA PRO A 96 0.63 30.34 -1.96
C PRO A 96 -0.41 29.22 -2.01
N LYS A 97 -0.58 28.61 -3.19
CA LYS A 97 -1.35 27.37 -3.29
C LYS A 97 -0.61 26.28 -2.53
N LEU A 98 -1.32 25.42 -1.80
CA LEU A 98 -0.73 24.36 -0.98
C LEU A 98 0.37 23.58 -1.72
N LYS A 99 0.11 23.17 -2.97
CA LYS A 99 1.05 22.42 -3.82
C LYS A 99 2.40 23.10 -4.07
N ASP A 100 2.43 24.43 -3.98
CA ASP A 100 3.61 25.24 -4.25
C ASP A 100 4.45 25.51 -2.99
N THR A 101 3.89 25.21 -1.80
CA THR A 101 4.52 25.43 -0.49
C THR A 101 5.69 24.47 -0.25
N ALA A 102 6.68 24.93 0.54
CA ALA A 102 7.77 24.09 1.01
C ALA A 102 7.27 22.94 1.91
N ARG A 103 6.18 23.17 2.66
CA ARG A 103 5.49 22.15 3.48
C ARG A 103 5.03 20.97 2.60
N TYR A 104 4.30 21.26 1.53
CA TYR A 104 3.82 20.24 0.61
C TYR A 104 4.95 19.51 -0.12
N LYS A 105 5.96 20.24 -0.61
CA LYS A 105 7.09 19.61 -1.32
C LYS A 105 7.86 18.64 -0.43
N ARG A 106 8.06 18.98 0.85
CA ARG A 106 8.70 18.09 1.83
C ARG A 106 7.87 16.84 2.10
N GLU A 107 6.56 16.99 2.31
CA GLU A 107 5.68 15.83 2.53
C GLU A 107 5.60 14.94 1.29
N LYS A 108 5.50 15.54 0.09
CA LYS A 108 5.51 14.79 -1.17
C LYS A 108 6.79 13.95 -1.31
N ALA A 109 7.95 14.51 -0.97
CA ALA A 109 9.22 13.80 -1.02
C ALA A 109 9.29 12.58 -0.08
N VAL A 110 8.48 12.56 1.00
CA VAL A 110 8.32 11.39 1.89
C VAL A 110 7.30 10.40 1.30
N GLN A 111 6.18 10.89 0.77
CA GLN A 111 5.10 10.02 0.29
C GLN A 111 5.44 9.29 -1.03
N GLU A 112 6.27 9.90 -1.88
CA GLU A 112 6.67 9.33 -3.16
C GLU A 112 7.41 7.98 -3.04
N PRO A 113 8.52 7.84 -2.28
CA PRO A 113 9.18 6.55 -2.12
C PRO A 113 8.28 5.50 -1.44
N LEU A 114 7.49 5.90 -0.42
CA LEU A 114 6.54 5.01 0.25
C LEU A 114 5.52 4.41 -0.72
N PHE A 115 5.02 5.20 -1.66
CA PHE A 115 4.10 4.72 -2.70
C PHE A 115 4.75 3.68 -3.62
N TYR A 116 6.00 3.91 -4.04
CA TYR A 116 6.73 2.97 -4.89
C TYR A 116 7.06 1.66 -4.14
N GLU A 117 7.50 1.74 -2.89
CA GLU A 117 7.76 0.57 -2.05
C GLU A 117 6.51 -0.28 -1.82
N GLU A 118 5.38 0.36 -1.50
CA GLU A 118 4.09 -0.31 -1.33
C GLU A 118 3.67 -1.02 -2.63
N SER A 119 3.83 -0.33 -3.76
CA SER A 119 3.52 -0.87 -5.08
C SER A 119 4.42 -2.06 -5.44
N ALA A 120 5.72 -1.97 -5.16
CA ALA A 120 6.68 -3.05 -5.38
C ALA A 120 6.35 -4.26 -4.49
N ARG A 121 6.01 -4.04 -3.21
CA ARG A 121 5.59 -5.09 -2.28
C ARG A 121 4.31 -5.78 -2.77
N LYS A 122 3.31 -5.03 -3.22
CA LYS A 122 2.08 -5.59 -3.81
C LYS A 122 2.38 -6.43 -5.05
N LYS A 123 3.27 -5.97 -5.93
CA LYS A 123 3.70 -6.73 -7.11
C LYS A 123 4.43 -8.03 -6.73
N LYS A 124 5.35 -7.97 -5.77
CA LYS A 124 6.07 -9.16 -5.25
C LYS A 124 5.11 -10.16 -4.61
N ALA A 125 4.17 -9.71 -3.78
CA ALA A 125 3.16 -10.56 -3.16
C ALA A 125 2.26 -11.26 -4.20
N LYS A 126 1.82 -10.53 -5.25
CA LYS A 126 1.06 -11.12 -6.36
C LYS A 126 1.86 -12.21 -7.09
N ARG A 127 3.14 -11.95 -7.38
CA ARG A 127 4.04 -12.93 -8.02
C ARG A 127 4.27 -14.15 -7.14
N ALA A 128 4.53 -13.96 -5.84
CA ALA A 128 4.71 -15.06 -4.90
C ALA A 128 3.45 -15.93 -4.79
N LYS A 129 2.26 -15.32 -4.73
CA LYS A 129 0.99 -16.05 -4.72
C LYS A 129 0.76 -16.84 -6.01
N ALA A 130 1.12 -16.29 -7.17
CA ALA A 130 1.03 -16.99 -8.44
C ALA A 130 2.01 -18.18 -8.50
N ALA A 131 3.25 -17.97 -8.07
CA ALA A 131 4.26 -19.04 -8.00
C ALA A 131 3.84 -20.17 -7.05
N ALA A 132 3.33 -19.84 -5.86
CA ALA A 132 2.83 -20.82 -4.91
C ALA A 132 1.66 -21.64 -5.48
N ARG A 133 0.73 -21.00 -6.19
CA ARG A 133 -0.37 -21.70 -6.88
C ARG A 133 0.15 -22.65 -7.95
N HIS A 134 1.11 -22.21 -8.76
CA HIS A 134 1.70 -23.04 -9.79
C HIS A 134 2.44 -24.24 -9.18
N ALA A 135 3.26 -24.03 -8.15
CA ALA A 135 3.97 -25.10 -7.44
C ALA A 135 3.00 -26.12 -6.81
N ALA A 136 1.93 -25.65 -6.17
CA ALA A 136 0.90 -26.52 -5.62
C ALA A 136 0.17 -27.34 -6.69
N GLN A 137 -0.06 -26.77 -7.88
CA GLN A 137 -0.66 -27.49 -9.00
C GLN A 137 0.29 -28.56 -9.54
N GLN A 138 1.58 -28.25 -9.70
CA GLN A 138 2.59 -29.21 -10.15
C GLN A 138 2.72 -30.39 -9.18
N SER A 139 2.85 -30.11 -7.88
CA SER A 139 2.93 -31.15 -6.85
C SER A 139 1.71 -32.08 -6.84
N ARG A 140 0.50 -31.55 -7.06
CA ARG A 140 -0.72 -32.37 -7.17
C ARG A 140 -0.72 -33.28 -8.40
N LEU A 141 -0.15 -32.81 -9.51
CA LEU A 141 -0.03 -33.63 -10.72
C LEU A 141 0.98 -34.75 -10.50
N GLU A 142 2.15 -34.44 -9.95
CA GLU A 142 3.18 -35.43 -9.62
C GLU A 142 2.67 -36.48 -8.62
N GLU A 143 1.97 -36.06 -7.57
CA GLU A 143 1.35 -36.99 -6.60
C GLU A 143 0.32 -37.91 -7.28
N LYS A 144 -0.52 -37.35 -8.16
CA LYS A 144 -1.50 -38.14 -8.91
C LYS A 144 -0.81 -39.16 -9.82
N GLU A 145 0.24 -38.78 -10.53
CA GLU A 145 1.03 -39.68 -11.38
C GLU A 145 1.67 -40.79 -10.56
N ARG A 146 2.26 -40.47 -9.39
CA ARG A 146 2.81 -41.48 -8.48
C ARG A 146 1.76 -42.48 -8.00
N LEU A 147 0.59 -41.99 -7.57
CA LEU A 147 -0.50 -42.86 -7.12
C LEU A 147 -1.03 -43.75 -8.25
N GLU A 148 -1.06 -43.24 -9.50
CA GLU A 148 -1.44 -44.03 -10.68
C GLU A 148 -0.39 -45.12 -10.99
N GLN A 149 0.90 -44.80 -10.86
CA GLN A 149 2.00 -45.77 -11.00
C GLN A 149 1.94 -46.86 -9.93
N GLU A 150 1.82 -46.49 -8.64
CA GLU A 150 1.71 -47.43 -7.52
C GLU A 150 0.50 -48.37 -7.69
N LYS A 151 -0.65 -47.85 -8.16
CA LYS A 151 -1.83 -48.67 -8.47
C LYS A 151 -1.59 -49.64 -9.62
N LYS A 152 -0.84 -49.22 -10.64
CA LYS A 152 -0.49 -50.09 -11.78
C LYS A 152 0.45 -51.21 -11.33
N GLU A 153 1.49 -50.87 -10.57
CA GLU A 153 2.44 -51.85 -10.02
C GLU A 153 1.74 -52.86 -9.10
N ALA A 154 0.82 -52.41 -8.24
CA ALA A 154 0.03 -53.30 -7.38
C ALA A 154 -0.84 -54.28 -8.20
N ARG A 155 -1.43 -53.81 -9.31
CA ARG A 155 -2.21 -54.68 -10.23
C ARG A 155 -1.31 -55.69 -10.93
N ASP A 156 -0.15 -55.27 -11.41
CA ASP A 156 0.82 -56.14 -12.09
C ASP A 156 1.40 -57.18 -11.11
N ALA A 157 1.69 -56.78 -9.87
CA ALA A 157 2.15 -57.68 -8.80
C ALA A 157 1.08 -58.72 -8.43
N ALA A 158 -0.18 -58.29 -8.27
CA ALA A 158 -1.29 -59.20 -8.00
C ALA A 158 -1.52 -60.19 -9.16
N ALA A 159 -1.35 -59.75 -10.41
CA ALA A 159 -1.42 -60.63 -11.57
C ALA A 159 -0.29 -61.68 -11.54
N ARG A 160 0.95 -61.28 -11.25
CA ARG A 160 2.09 -62.21 -11.12
C ARG A 160 1.87 -63.22 -9.98
N GLN A 161 1.37 -62.77 -8.83
CA GLN A 161 1.05 -63.66 -7.70
C GLN A 161 0.03 -64.72 -8.10
N ARG A 162 -1.06 -64.33 -8.80
CA ARG A 162 -2.06 -65.29 -9.30
C ARG A 162 -1.49 -66.31 -10.27
N GLU A 163 -0.56 -65.90 -11.13
CA GLU A 163 0.09 -66.84 -12.06
C GLU A 163 1.02 -67.81 -11.32
N VAL A 164 1.73 -67.36 -10.29
CA VAL A 164 2.54 -68.23 -9.43
C VAL A 164 1.66 -69.21 -8.64
N GLU A 165 0.54 -68.76 -8.08
CA GLU A 165 -0.43 -69.62 -7.38
C GLU A 165 -1.00 -70.69 -8.31
N LYS A 166 -1.44 -70.32 -9.52
CA LYS A 166 -1.91 -71.29 -10.52
C LYS A 166 -0.84 -72.31 -10.91
N ALA A 167 0.41 -71.87 -11.08
CA ALA A 167 1.52 -72.75 -11.42
C ALA A 167 1.84 -73.74 -10.29
N ALA A 168 1.74 -73.29 -9.03
CA ALA A 168 1.89 -74.16 -7.86
C ALA A 168 0.75 -75.18 -7.78
N GLU A 169 -0.50 -74.77 -7.99
CA GLU A 169 -1.66 -75.66 -8.00
C GLU A 169 -1.57 -76.72 -9.12
N ALA A 170 -1.10 -76.33 -10.32
CA ALA A 170 -0.87 -77.26 -11.42
C ALA A 170 0.24 -78.29 -11.10
N ALA A 171 1.33 -77.85 -10.46
CA ALA A 171 2.41 -78.74 -10.05
C ALA A 171 1.99 -79.73 -8.94
N GLU A 172 1.15 -79.31 -8.00
CA GLU A 172 0.58 -80.23 -6.99
C GLU A 172 -0.35 -81.28 -7.62
N GLN A 173 -1.11 -80.92 -8.67
CA GLN A 173 -1.95 -81.87 -9.40
C GLN A 173 -1.15 -82.88 -10.23
N GLU A 174 0.01 -82.50 -10.78
CA GLU A 174 0.91 -83.42 -11.52
C GLU A 174 1.65 -84.41 -10.60
N VAL A 175 1.95 -84.03 -9.36
CA VAL A 175 2.63 -84.92 -8.38
C VAL A 175 1.65 -85.93 -7.74
N SER A 176 0.34 -85.69 -7.85
CA SER A 176 -0.73 -86.55 -7.30
C SER A 176 -1.32 -87.56 -8.31
N CYS A 177 -0.83 -87.60 -9.56
CA CYS A 177 -1.17 -88.60 -10.58
C CYS A 177 -0.08 -89.68 -10.68
#